data_AF-A0A9W8D629-F1
#
_entry.id   AF-A0A9W8D629-F1
#
_cell.length_a   1.000
_cell.length_b   1.000
_cell.length_c   1.000
_cell.angle_alpha   90.00
_cell.angle_beta   90.00
_cell.angle_gamma   90.00
#
_symmetry.space_group_name_H-M   'P 1'
#
loop_
_entity.id
_entity.type
_entity.pdbx_description
1 polymer ?
#
loop_
_entity_poly.entity_id
_entity_poly.type
_entity_poly.pdbx_seq_one_letter_code
_entity_poly.pdbx_strand_id
1 'polypeptide(L)'
;MVNPGYRHFPGEDWVDPTPPPASLPHVDEVGASGAPLKSASYFIGSLCKEYNEDFMLCKNEDRNPEHCLKEGRKVTRCAIDALQKIQSQCLDEFRAHWTCLDNKNQEFGRCRDLEKPYNECLFKAFGWKKDIPFAPTDKPLIHERTPLG
;
A
#
# COMPACT_ATOMS: atom_id res chain seq x y z
N MET A 1 -11.26 16.27 20.28
CA MET A 1 -10.27 17.28 19.84
C MET A 1 -10.69 17.70 18.44
N VAL A 2 -11.29 18.87 18.27
CA VAL A 2 -11.63 19.43 16.96
C VAL A 2 -10.44 20.28 16.56
N ASN A 3 -9.78 19.97 15.44
CA ASN A 3 -8.67 20.78 14.96
C ASN A 3 -9.17 22.23 14.72
N PRO A 4 -8.58 23.25 15.35
CA PRO A 4 -8.98 24.63 15.16
C PRO A 4 -8.71 25.02 13.70
N GLY A 5 -9.78 25.08 12.89
CA GLY A 5 -9.71 25.37 11.45
C GLY A 5 -10.67 24.54 10.59
N TYR A 6 -11.12 23.37 11.05
CA TYR A 6 -12.12 22.58 10.34
C TYR A 6 -13.53 23.12 10.63
N ARG A 7 -14.09 23.89 9.68
CA ARG A 7 -15.53 24.16 9.64
C ARG A 7 -16.21 22.97 8.98
N HIS A 8 -17.02 22.22 9.75
CA HIS A 8 -17.99 21.28 9.17
C HIS A 8 -19.11 22.08 8.52
N PHE A 9 -18.88 22.53 7.29
CA PHE A 9 -19.98 22.88 6.42
C PHE A 9 -20.70 21.57 6.06
N PRO A 10 -22.04 21.50 6.12
CA PRO A 10 -22.77 20.40 5.48
C PRO A 10 -22.50 20.51 3.99
N GLY A 11 -21.49 19.79 3.51
CA GLY A 11 -21.24 19.61 2.08
C GLY A 11 -22.17 18.52 1.59
N GLU A 12 -22.93 18.80 0.54
CA GLU A 12 -23.48 17.74 -0.29
C GLU A 12 -22.32 17.13 -1.08
N ASP A 13 -22.24 15.81 -1.14
CA ASP A 13 -21.25 15.11 -1.94
C ASP A 13 -21.54 15.34 -3.44
N TRP A 14 -20.91 16.37 -4.01
CA TRP A 14 -21.01 16.64 -5.45
C TRP A 14 -20.06 15.73 -6.23
N VAL A 15 -20.60 15.00 -7.20
CA VAL A 15 -19.85 14.11 -8.10
C VAL A 15 -19.82 14.72 -9.50
N ASP A 16 -18.64 14.92 -10.06
CA ASP A 16 -18.46 15.35 -11.45
C ASP A 16 -18.71 14.16 -12.40
N PRO A 17 -19.72 14.22 -13.29
CA PRO A 17 -19.99 13.15 -14.24
C PRO A 17 -19.05 13.17 -15.46
N THR A 18 -18.13 14.13 -15.57
CA THR A 18 -17.26 14.31 -16.74
C THR A 18 -16.30 13.12 -16.90
N PRO A 19 -16.33 12.39 -18.03
CA PRO A 19 -15.42 11.28 -18.25
C PRO A 19 -14.00 11.79 -18.55
N PRO A 20 -12.97 10.95 -18.36
CA PRO A 20 -11.61 11.28 -18.78
C PRO A 20 -11.53 11.58 -20.29
N PRO A 21 -10.60 12.44 -20.73
CA PRO A 21 -10.43 12.74 -22.15
C PRO A 21 -10.04 11.48 -22.94
N ALA A 22 -10.58 11.33 -24.15
CA ALA A 22 -10.36 10.13 -24.99
C ALA A 22 -8.89 9.89 -25.38
N SER A 23 -8.04 10.92 -25.32
CA SER A 23 -6.59 10.82 -25.53
C SER A 23 -5.86 10.11 -24.39
N LEU A 24 -6.48 10.01 -23.20
CA LEU A 24 -5.88 9.37 -22.03
C LEU A 24 -6.11 7.86 -22.08
N PRO A 25 -5.03 7.04 -22.11
CA PRO A 25 -5.19 5.60 -22.05
C PRO A 25 -5.78 5.15 -20.71
N HIS A 26 -6.78 4.27 -20.77
CA HIS A 26 -7.42 3.67 -19.59
C HIS A 26 -6.41 2.90 -18.71
N VAL A 27 -6.65 2.93 -17.40
CA VAL A 27 -5.97 2.12 -16.40
C VAL A 27 -7.01 1.66 -15.39
N ASP A 28 -6.95 0.40 -14.99
CA ASP A 28 -7.80 -0.09 -13.91
C ASP A 28 -7.33 0.50 -12.58
N GLU A 29 -8.29 0.80 -11.71
CA GLU A 29 -8.00 1.31 -10.37
C GLU A 29 -7.66 0.18 -9.40
N VAL A 30 -6.91 0.51 -8.34
CA VAL A 30 -6.35 -0.49 -7.41
C VAL A 30 -7.42 -1.32 -6.68
N GLY A 31 -8.59 -0.72 -6.41
CA GLY A 31 -9.76 -1.44 -5.88
C GLY A 31 -9.63 -2.00 -4.46
N ALA A 32 -8.60 -1.62 -3.69
CA ALA A 32 -8.36 -2.09 -2.32
C ALA A 32 -8.61 -0.98 -1.29
N SER A 33 -9.21 -1.33 -0.15
CA SER A 33 -9.41 -0.42 0.98
C SER A 33 -8.11 -0.18 1.78
N GLY A 34 -8.17 0.71 2.78
CA GLY A 34 -6.97 1.13 3.52
C GLY A 34 -6.24 -0.01 4.25
N ALA A 35 -6.96 -0.93 4.89
CA ALA A 35 -6.35 -2.05 5.62
C ALA A 35 -5.59 -3.05 4.72
N PRO A 36 -6.16 -3.60 3.64
CA PRO A 36 -5.42 -4.48 2.72
C PRO A 36 -4.25 -3.78 2.03
N LEU A 37 -4.39 -2.50 1.65
CA LEU A 37 -3.27 -1.73 1.11
C LEU A 37 -2.13 -1.56 2.12
N LYS A 38 -2.47 -1.31 3.39
CA LYS A 38 -1.49 -1.20 4.46
C LYS A 38 -0.81 -2.54 4.77
N SER A 39 -1.56 -3.64 4.73
CA SER A 39 -1.02 -5.00 4.88
C SER A 39 0.00 -5.34 3.79
N ALA A 40 -0.26 -4.93 2.55
CA ALA A 40 0.60 -5.18 1.39
C ALA A 40 1.72 -4.12 1.18
N SER A 41 1.72 -3.01 1.94
CA SER A 41 2.49 -1.81 1.60
C SER A 41 4.01 -2.03 1.46
N TYR A 42 4.61 -2.86 2.31
CA TYR A 42 6.03 -3.16 2.25
C TYR A 42 6.42 -3.96 1.00
N PHE A 43 5.54 -4.86 0.56
CA PHE A 43 5.76 -5.66 -0.64
C PHE A 43 5.50 -4.85 -1.91
N ILE A 44 4.46 -4.01 -1.93
CA ILE A 44 4.24 -3.04 -3.01
C ILE A 44 5.44 -2.09 -3.10
N GLY A 45 5.94 -1.60 -1.96
CA GLY A 45 7.09 -0.70 -1.91
C GLY A 45 8.36 -1.32 -2.47
N SER A 46 8.64 -2.59 -2.18
CA SER A 46 9.83 -3.28 -2.68
C SER A 46 9.71 -3.68 -4.15
N LEU A 47 8.56 -4.22 -4.57
CA LEU A 47 8.32 -4.69 -5.93
C LEU A 47 8.16 -3.55 -6.93
N CYS A 48 7.50 -2.47 -6.51
CA CYS A 48 7.21 -1.32 -7.36
C CYS A 48 8.18 -0.15 -7.15
N LYS A 49 9.33 -0.40 -6.50
CA LYS A 49 10.28 0.64 -6.10
C LYS A 49 10.66 1.55 -7.27
N GLU A 50 11.11 0.97 -8.38
CA GLU A 50 11.56 1.72 -9.55
C GLU A 50 10.44 2.61 -10.12
N TYR A 51 9.22 2.07 -10.25
CA TYR A 51 8.08 2.83 -10.77
C TYR A 51 7.65 3.96 -9.82
N ASN A 52 7.68 3.70 -8.52
CA ASN A 52 7.33 4.68 -7.50
C ASN A 52 8.35 5.82 -7.46
N GLU A 53 9.64 5.50 -7.53
CA GLU A 53 10.73 6.47 -7.54
C GLU A 53 10.68 7.32 -8.81
N ASP A 54 10.52 6.71 -9.99
CA ASP A 54 10.33 7.43 -11.27
C ASP A 54 9.15 8.39 -11.23
N PHE A 55 8.00 7.96 -10.69
CA PHE A 55 6.83 8.82 -10.55
C PHE A 55 7.09 10.02 -9.63
N MET A 56 7.81 9.80 -8.52
CA MET A 56 8.16 10.89 -7.60
C MET A 56 9.21 11.84 -8.18
N LEU A 57 10.17 11.34 -8.96
CA LEU A 57 11.13 12.17 -9.70
C LEU A 57 10.40 13.04 -10.73
N CYS A 58 9.52 12.45 -11.54
CA CYS A 58 8.70 13.18 -12.51
C CYS A 58 7.90 14.33 -11.85
N LYS A 59 7.27 14.07 -10.70
CA LYS A 59 6.52 15.10 -9.96
C LYS A 59 7.39 16.20 -9.35
N ASN A 60 8.67 15.92 -9.12
CA ASN A 60 9.62 16.92 -8.66
C ASN A 60 10.16 17.77 -9.82
N GLU A 61 10.18 17.24 -11.03
CA GLU A 61 10.62 17.92 -12.25
C GLU A 61 9.55 18.89 -12.79
N ASP A 62 8.27 18.51 -12.73
CA ASP A 62 7.15 19.32 -13.24
C ASP A 62 5.99 19.41 -12.23
N ARG A 63 5.43 20.61 -12.08
CA ARG A 63 4.24 20.87 -11.24
C ARG A 63 2.94 20.51 -11.94
N ASN A 64 2.93 20.32 -13.26
CA ASN A 64 1.75 19.91 -14.01
C ASN A 64 1.45 18.41 -13.74
N PRO A 65 0.31 18.07 -13.12
CA PRO A 65 -0.04 16.68 -12.83
C PRO A 65 -0.21 15.82 -14.10
N GLU A 66 -0.55 16.43 -15.24
CA GLU A 66 -0.68 15.70 -16.51
C GLU A 66 0.64 15.12 -17.01
N HIS A 67 1.76 15.76 -16.66
CA HIS A 67 3.11 15.37 -17.08
C HIS A 67 3.43 13.91 -16.70
N CYS A 68 3.00 13.49 -15.50
CA CYS A 68 3.36 12.21 -14.90
C CYS A 68 2.27 11.14 -15.00
N LEU A 69 1.25 11.33 -15.85
CA LEU A 69 0.15 10.36 -15.99
C LEU A 69 0.64 9.00 -16.51
N LYS A 70 1.71 8.97 -17.31
CA LYS A 70 2.27 7.72 -17.83
C LYS A 70 2.94 6.90 -16.72
N GLU A 71 3.70 7.56 -15.86
CA GLU A 71 4.41 7.00 -14.72
C GLU A 71 3.40 6.55 -13.66
N GLY A 72 2.37 7.37 -13.39
CA GLY A 72 1.27 7.02 -12.50
C GLY A 72 0.57 5.72 -12.91
N ARG A 73 0.30 5.52 -14.21
CA ARG A 73 -0.28 4.25 -14.70
C ARG A 73 0.63 3.04 -14.44
N LYS A 74 1.95 3.20 -14.52
CA LYS A 74 2.90 2.10 -14.22
C LYS A 74 2.84 1.73 -12.73
N VAL A 75 2.80 2.73 -11.85
CA VAL A 75 2.65 2.55 -10.40
C VAL A 75 1.35 1.79 -10.09
N THR A 76 0.22 2.23 -10.64
CA THR A 76 -1.09 1.59 -10.42
C THR A 76 -1.09 0.14 -10.87
N ARG A 77 -0.57 -0.15 -12.08
CA ARG A 77 -0.51 -1.53 -12.60
C ARG A 77 0.38 -2.43 -11.75
N CYS A 78 1.53 -1.93 -11.29
CA CYS A 78 2.41 -2.71 -10.42
C CYS A 78 1.74 -3.04 -9.08
N ALA A 79 1.05 -2.07 -8.47
CA ALA A 79 0.31 -2.31 -7.23
C ALA A 79 -0.81 -3.33 -7.40
N ILE A 80 -1.54 -3.28 -8.52
CA ILE A 80 -2.58 -4.27 -8.87
C ILE A 80 -1.96 -5.66 -9.01
N ASP A 81 -0.88 -5.80 -9.77
CA ASP A 81 -0.20 -7.09 -9.98
C ASP A 81 0.31 -7.68 -8.65
N ALA A 82 0.90 -6.85 -7.77
CA ALA A 82 1.32 -7.28 -6.45
C ALA A 82 0.14 -7.80 -5.60
N LEU A 83 -0.98 -7.06 -5.57
CA LEU A 83 -2.18 -7.47 -4.84
C LEU A 83 -2.80 -8.75 -5.41
N GLN A 84 -2.84 -8.90 -6.73
CA GLN A 84 -3.34 -10.10 -7.39
C GLN A 84 -2.49 -11.32 -7.04
N LYS A 85 -1.15 -11.18 -7.05
CA LYS A 85 -0.23 -12.25 -6.64
C LYS A 85 -0.44 -12.65 -5.18
N ILE A 86 -0.53 -11.68 -4.27
CA ILE A 86 -0.82 -11.93 -2.85
C ILE A 86 -2.14 -12.71 -2.69
N GLN A 87 -3.20 -12.25 -3.35
CA GLN A 87 -4.51 -12.89 -3.28
C GLN A 87 -4.53 -14.28 -3.93
N SER A 88 -3.65 -14.56 -4.90
CA SER A 88 -3.62 -15.85 -5.59
C SER A 88 -2.95 -16.98 -4.77
N GLN A 89 -1.99 -16.66 -3.91
CA GLN A 89 -1.19 -17.65 -3.18
C GLN A 89 -1.37 -17.60 -1.66
N CYS A 90 -1.65 -16.43 -1.09
CA CYS A 90 -1.64 -16.18 0.36
C CYS A 90 -2.91 -15.48 0.85
N LEU A 91 -4.06 -15.78 0.24
CA LEU A 91 -5.32 -15.07 0.49
C LEU A 91 -5.76 -15.13 1.96
N ASP A 92 -5.66 -16.30 2.57
CA ASP A 92 -6.19 -16.55 3.91
C ASP A 92 -5.35 -15.83 4.97
N GLU A 93 -4.02 -15.94 4.90
CA GLU A 93 -3.10 -15.21 5.79
C GLU A 93 -3.18 -13.71 5.56
N PHE A 94 -3.26 -13.28 4.29
CA PHE A 94 -3.43 -11.87 3.95
C PHE A 94 -4.72 -11.31 4.55
N ARG A 95 -5.84 -12.03 4.42
CA ARG A 95 -7.14 -11.66 4.98
C ARG A 95 -7.12 -11.61 6.50
N ALA A 96 -6.54 -12.61 7.15
CA ALA A 96 -6.41 -12.61 8.59
C ALA A 96 -5.60 -11.40 9.08
N HIS A 97 -4.47 -11.11 8.44
CA HIS A 97 -3.61 -9.99 8.80
C HIS A 97 -4.30 -8.63 8.60
N TRP A 98 -4.88 -8.36 7.41
CA TRP A 98 -5.51 -7.05 7.19
C TRP A 98 -6.79 -6.87 8.01
N THR A 99 -7.54 -7.94 8.29
CA THR A 99 -8.72 -7.89 9.18
C THR A 99 -8.32 -7.49 10.60
N CYS A 100 -7.17 -7.99 11.10
CA CYS A 100 -6.64 -7.52 12.37
C CYS A 100 -6.29 -6.03 12.32
N LEU A 101 -5.60 -5.58 11.27
CA LEU A 101 -5.23 -4.16 11.12
C LEU A 101 -6.49 -3.28 11.15
N ASP A 102 -7.53 -3.65 10.42
CA ASP A 102 -8.78 -2.88 10.37
C ASP A 102 -9.43 -2.74 11.75
N ASN A 103 -9.37 -3.79 12.57
CA ASN A 103 -9.93 -3.82 13.92
C ASN A 103 -9.03 -3.18 15.01
N LYS A 104 -7.78 -2.85 14.69
CA LYS A 104 -6.75 -2.47 15.69
C LYS A 104 -6.10 -1.13 15.36
N ASN A 105 -6.90 -0.17 14.89
CA ASN A 105 -6.44 1.17 14.51
C ASN A 105 -5.32 1.14 13.45
N GLN A 106 -5.28 0.06 12.67
CA GLN A 106 -4.24 -0.20 11.68
C GLN A 106 -2.81 -0.21 12.25
N GLU A 107 -2.63 -0.54 13.53
CA GLU A 107 -1.31 -0.59 14.17
C GLU A 107 -0.65 -1.97 13.98
N PHE A 108 0.45 -2.03 13.19
CA PHE A 108 1.19 -3.28 12.94
C PHE A 108 1.62 -4.00 14.22
N GLY A 109 1.99 -3.25 15.26
CA GLY A 109 2.41 -3.81 16.55
C GLY A 109 1.35 -4.69 17.22
N ARG A 110 0.06 -4.46 16.93
CA ARG A 110 -1.06 -5.23 17.49
C ARG A 110 -1.43 -6.47 16.67
N CYS A 111 -0.79 -6.68 15.52
CA CYS A 111 -1.11 -7.73 14.56
C CYS A 111 0.10 -8.60 14.17
N ARG A 112 1.20 -8.55 14.94
CA ARG A 112 2.44 -9.30 14.64
C ARG A 112 2.23 -10.81 14.53
N ASP A 113 1.33 -11.37 15.34
CA ASP A 113 1.04 -12.81 15.34
C ASP A 113 0.42 -13.27 14.01
N LEU A 114 -0.33 -12.40 13.34
CA LEU A 114 -0.94 -12.66 12.03
C LEU A 114 -0.02 -12.20 10.88
N GLU A 115 0.86 -11.24 11.13
CA GLU A 115 1.84 -10.78 10.16
C GLU A 115 2.92 -11.83 9.88
N LYS A 116 3.36 -12.58 10.90
CA LYS A 116 4.36 -13.66 10.74
C LYS A 116 3.95 -14.73 9.72
N PRO A 117 2.80 -15.42 9.87
CA PRO A 117 2.38 -16.43 8.89
C PRO A 117 2.14 -15.84 7.49
N TYR A 118 1.66 -14.60 7.41
CA TYR A 118 1.52 -13.89 6.14
C TYR A 118 2.87 -13.67 5.45
N ASN A 119 3.87 -13.15 6.17
CA ASN A 119 5.22 -12.96 5.64
C ASN A 119 5.88 -14.29 5.25
N GLU A 120 5.67 -15.34 6.04
CA GLU A 120 6.16 -16.69 5.73
C GLU A 120 5.54 -17.25 4.45
N CYS A 121 4.23 -17.06 4.24
CA CYS A 121 3.58 -17.48 3.01
C CYS A 121 4.18 -16.80 1.79
N LEU A 122 4.34 -15.47 1.84
CA LEU A 122 4.93 -14.71 0.72
C LEU A 122 6.39 -15.06 0.46
N PHE A 123 7.16 -15.34 1.51
CA PHE A 123 8.53 -15.80 1.37
C PHE A 123 8.59 -17.19 0.72
N LYS A 124 7.73 -18.12 1.13
CA LYS A 124 7.66 -19.48 0.54
C LYS A 124 7.18 -19.47 -0.91
N ALA A 125 6.17 -18.66 -1.23
CA ALA A 125 5.57 -18.62 -2.57
C ALA A 125 6.41 -17.85 -3.60
N PHE A 126 7.01 -16.73 -3.19
CA PHE A 126 7.64 -15.79 -4.13
C PHE A 126 9.06 -15.37 -3.75
N GLY A 127 9.57 -15.80 -2.59
CA GLY A 127 10.83 -15.30 -2.04
C GLY A 127 10.75 -13.86 -1.53
N TRP A 128 9.56 -13.29 -1.40
CA TRP A 128 9.38 -11.90 -0.98
C TRP A 128 9.62 -11.74 0.52
N LYS A 129 10.52 -10.83 0.88
CA LYS A 129 10.81 -10.48 2.27
C LYS A 129 10.38 -9.05 2.57
N LYS A 130 9.84 -8.86 3.77
CA LYS A 130 9.56 -7.54 4.30
C LYS A 130 10.85 -6.92 4.81
N ASP A 131 11.35 -5.91 4.10
CA ASP A 131 12.52 -5.14 4.51
C ASP A 131 12.10 -3.78 5.10
N ILE A 132 12.83 -3.30 6.09
CA ILE A 132 12.65 -1.96 6.67
C ILE A 132 13.92 -1.17 6.34
N PRO A 133 13.86 -0.22 5.40
CA PRO A 133 15.03 0.55 5.03
C PRO A 133 15.54 1.33 6.25
N PHE A 134 16.87 1.43 6.36
CA PHE A 134 17.57 2.12 7.45
C PHE A 134 17.33 1.54 8.86
N ALA A 135 16.86 0.29 8.96
CA ALA A 135 16.81 -0.40 10.24
C ALA A 135 18.23 -0.62 10.81
N PRO A 136 18.42 -0.55 12.13
CA PRO A 136 19.69 -0.88 12.77
C PRO A 136 20.10 -2.33 12.46
N THR A 137 21.34 -2.54 12.02
CA THR A 137 21.85 -3.88 11.65
C THR A 137 22.27 -4.72 12.85
N ASP A 138 22.37 -4.11 14.03
CA ASP A 138 22.76 -4.75 15.28
C ASP A 138 21.61 -5.51 15.97
N LYS A 139 20.36 -5.36 15.48
CA LYS A 139 19.15 -5.93 16.11
C LYS A 139 18.22 -6.54 15.06
N PRO A 140 17.48 -7.60 15.43
CA PRO A 140 16.42 -8.13 14.55
C PRO A 140 15.37 -7.06 14.27
N LEU A 141 14.76 -7.15 13.09
CA LEU A 141 13.71 -6.24 12.66
C LEU A 141 12.52 -6.34 13.63
N ILE A 142 11.84 -5.21 13.87
CA ILE A 142 10.77 -5.13 14.88
C ILE A 142 9.65 -6.16 14.68
N HIS A 143 9.40 -6.59 13.44
CA HIS A 143 8.37 -7.57 13.11
C HIS A 143 8.85 -9.03 13.30
N GLU A 144 10.15 -9.24 13.46
CA GLU A 144 10.77 -10.55 13.73
C GLU A 144 11.01 -10.78 15.22
N ARG A 145 10.93 -9.72 16.04
CA ARG A 145 11.13 -9.83 17.49
C ARG A 145 10.07 -10.73 18.12
N THR A 146 10.50 -11.57 19.04
CA THR A 146 9.59 -12.29 19.94
C THR A 146 9.19 -11.35 21.07
N PRO A 147 7.89 -11.22 21.41
CA PRO A 147 7.48 -10.49 22.60
C PRO A 147 8.22 -11.04 23.83
N LEU A 148 8.77 -10.16 24.66
CA LEU A 148 9.23 -10.54 25.99
C LEU A 148 7.96 -10.86 26.78
N GLY A 149 7.81 -12.12 27.18
CA GLY A 149 6.73 -12.58 28.07
C GLY A 149 6.80 -11.94 29.45
#